data_AF-A0A5R8Q8T1-F1
#
_entry.id   AF-A0A5R8Q8T1-F1
#
_cell.length_a   1.000
_cell.length_b   1.000
_cell.length_c   1.000
_cell.angle_alpha   90.00
_cell.angle_beta   90.00
_cell.angle_gamma   90.00
#
_symmetry.space_group_name_H-M   'P 1'
#
loop_
_entity.id
_entity.type
_entity.pdbx_description
1 polymer ?
#
loop_
_entity_poly.entity_id
_entity_poly.type
_entity_poly.pdbx_seq_one_letter_code
_entity_poly.pdbx_strand_id
1 'polypeptide(L)'
;MGAIEESATWRHIAAPSVQDIEALSKEYDLPMYYFEGVSDLDEPSRLERLANGIFIIIDFPYVKRIENDMNLYDTFPISIIINNGKMITITAAHHEYIEEFRNRFDKSDDLERKPGIIAMQLLQYIMKSYIRDLREIREDLTHIEDRFLKRVYNEDFRKLFTLEKSIIHIKTALTGFNSMLNKMSERQYLQIETDSEMELLFDNVQIESQQASEMATIYREVLSSAMDVASSLVSNTLNQIMKRLTSVTIIISIPTLITGFFGMNVGLPFQDLSIAVLIIVVISVLLCYLTVLYLRRKDLL
;
A
#
# COMPACT_ATOMS: atom_id res chain seq x y z
N MET A 1 -15.37 29.94 -6.74
CA MET A 1 -14.56 30.79 -5.84
C MET A 1 -13.93 29.86 -4.82
N GLY A 2 -12.69 29.43 -5.06
CA GLY A 2 -11.89 28.77 -4.03
C GLY A 2 -11.68 29.74 -2.87
N ALA A 3 -11.62 29.24 -1.63
CA ALA A 3 -11.33 30.07 -0.47
C ALA A 3 -9.91 30.64 -0.59
N ILE A 4 -9.78 31.96 -0.53
CA ILE A 4 -8.50 32.67 -0.56
C ILE A 4 -8.24 33.16 0.87
N GLU A 5 -7.25 32.59 1.55
CA GLU A 5 -6.82 33.01 2.89
C GLU A 5 -5.32 33.35 2.85
N GLU A 6 -4.96 34.56 3.28
CA GLU A 6 -3.61 35.13 3.17
C GLU A 6 -2.90 35.17 4.53
N SER A 7 -1.72 34.55 4.60
CA SER A 7 -0.65 34.97 5.51
C SER A 7 0.32 35.86 4.70
N ALA A 8 0.93 36.89 5.29
CA ALA A 8 1.65 37.94 4.54
C ALA A 8 2.76 37.45 3.58
N THR A 9 3.20 36.18 3.69
CA THR A 9 4.26 35.57 2.87
C THR A 9 3.84 34.31 2.09
N TRP A 10 2.72 33.66 2.45
CA TRP A 10 2.26 32.40 1.84
C TRP A 10 0.75 32.42 1.52
N ARG A 11 0.42 32.07 0.28
CA ARG A 11 -0.96 31.86 -0.23
C ARG A 11 -1.16 30.41 -0.66
N HIS A 12 -2.20 29.74 -0.16
CA HIS A 12 -2.62 28.41 -0.62
C HIS A 12 -3.88 28.51 -1.47
N ILE A 13 -3.93 27.74 -2.57
CA ILE A 13 -5.06 27.69 -3.51
C ILE A 13 -5.42 26.24 -3.77
N ALA A 14 -6.62 25.84 -3.34
CA ALA A 14 -7.15 24.52 -3.60
C ALA A 14 -8.18 24.55 -4.74
N ALA A 15 -8.10 23.57 -5.63
CA ALA A 15 -8.99 23.37 -6.77
C ALA A 15 -9.21 24.66 -7.60
N PRO A 16 -8.14 25.27 -8.15
CA PRO A 16 -8.26 26.51 -8.90
C PRO A 16 -9.12 26.32 -10.15
N SER A 17 -10.00 27.28 -10.44
CA SER A 17 -10.70 27.34 -11.73
C SER A 17 -9.76 27.86 -12.82
N VAL A 18 -10.13 27.67 -14.09
CA VAL A 18 -9.39 28.22 -15.24
C VAL A 18 -9.22 29.74 -15.11
N GLN A 19 -10.24 30.44 -14.59
CA GLN A 19 -10.18 31.88 -14.36
C GLN A 19 -9.19 32.27 -13.26
N ASP A 20 -9.08 31.45 -12.21
CA ASP A 20 -8.10 31.64 -11.14
C ASP A 20 -6.68 31.44 -11.69
N ILE A 21 -6.47 30.41 -12.52
CA ILE A 21 -5.18 30.14 -13.19
C ILE A 21 -4.77 31.32 -14.09
N GLU A 22 -5.69 31.85 -14.90
CA GLU A 22 -5.42 33.02 -15.74
C GLU A 22 -5.06 34.27 -14.91
N ALA A 23 -5.72 34.46 -13.77
CA ALA A 23 -5.44 35.56 -12.86
C ALA A 23 -4.05 35.41 -12.21
N LEU A 24 -3.71 34.21 -11.73
CA LEU A 24 -2.40 33.91 -11.14
C LEU A 24 -1.26 34.05 -12.14
N SER A 25 -1.47 33.59 -13.38
CA SER A 25 -0.49 33.75 -14.46
C SER A 25 -0.14 35.22 -14.70
N LYS A 26 -1.14 36.11 -14.68
CA LYS A 26 -0.94 37.57 -14.80
C LYS A 26 -0.35 38.20 -13.55
N GLU A 27 -0.78 37.76 -12.35
CA GLU A 27 -0.29 38.31 -11.08
C GLU A 27 1.20 38.02 -10.85
N TYR A 28 1.64 36.80 -11.19
CA TYR A 28 3.00 36.34 -10.93
C TYR A 28 3.92 36.39 -12.16
N ASP A 29 3.42 36.82 -13.32
CA ASP A 29 4.17 36.86 -14.59
C ASP A 29 4.79 35.50 -14.94
N LEU A 30 4.00 34.44 -14.80
CA LEU A 30 4.40 33.05 -15.06
C LEU A 30 3.45 32.38 -16.04
N PRO A 31 3.93 31.55 -16.98
CA PRO A 31 3.08 30.76 -17.85
C PRO A 31 2.05 29.90 -17.09
N MET A 32 0.86 29.72 -17.68
CA MET A 32 -0.25 28.97 -17.06
C MET A 32 0.11 27.53 -16.67
N TYR A 33 1.02 26.88 -17.40
CA TYR A 33 1.41 25.49 -17.13
C TYR A 33 1.99 25.28 -15.72
N TYR A 34 2.56 26.32 -15.08
CA TYR A 34 3.03 26.24 -13.69
C TYR A 34 1.90 26.13 -12.66
N PHE A 35 0.68 26.51 -13.05
CA PHE A 35 -0.52 26.46 -12.21
C PHE A 35 -1.43 25.30 -12.60
N GLU A 36 -1.34 24.81 -13.85
CA GLU A 36 -2.15 23.71 -14.38
C GLU A 36 -1.62 22.32 -14.02
N GLY A 37 -0.32 22.19 -13.77
CA GLY A 37 0.35 20.89 -13.55
C GLY A 37 -0.26 20.04 -12.43
N VAL A 38 -0.91 20.66 -11.43
CA VAL A 38 -1.63 19.93 -10.37
C VAL A 38 -2.83 19.14 -10.87
N SER A 39 -3.33 19.43 -12.07
CA SER A 39 -4.50 18.74 -12.65
C SER A 39 -4.14 17.38 -13.24
N ASP A 40 -2.85 17.15 -13.52
CA ASP A 40 -2.34 15.86 -14.00
C ASP A 40 -1.83 15.06 -12.79
N LEU A 41 -2.57 14.02 -12.42
CA LEU A 41 -2.24 13.16 -11.28
C LEU A 41 -0.93 12.38 -11.48
N ASP A 42 -0.45 12.24 -12.73
CA ASP A 42 0.78 11.54 -13.07
C ASP A 42 1.97 12.51 -13.30
N GLU A 43 1.80 13.80 -12.96
CA GLU A 43 2.82 14.82 -13.15
C GLU A 43 4.08 14.51 -12.31
N PRO A 44 5.25 14.32 -12.94
CA PRO A 44 6.43 13.84 -12.23
C PRO A 44 7.00 14.94 -11.33
N SER A 45 7.41 14.53 -10.13
CA SER A 45 8.10 15.39 -9.19
C SER A 45 9.34 16.05 -9.83
N ARG A 46 9.37 17.39 -9.85
CA ARG A 46 10.49 18.15 -10.44
C ARG A 46 10.67 19.53 -9.81
N LEU A 47 11.87 20.05 -10.00
CA LEU A 47 12.26 21.39 -9.62
C LEU A 47 12.74 22.13 -10.87
N GLU A 48 12.26 23.36 -11.03
CA GLU A 48 12.65 24.29 -12.08
C GLU A 48 13.07 25.63 -11.49
N ARG A 49 14.06 26.27 -12.09
CA ARG A 49 14.47 27.62 -11.74
C ARG A 49 13.68 28.62 -12.56
N LEU A 50 13.01 29.53 -11.87
CA LEU A 50 12.34 30.67 -12.47
C LEU A 50 13.31 31.85 -12.53
N ALA A 51 12.95 32.90 -13.27
CA ALA A 51 13.76 34.12 -13.33
C ALA A 51 13.99 34.73 -11.94
N ASN A 52 12.93 34.78 -11.11
CA ASN A 52 12.95 35.41 -9.79
C ASN A 52 12.54 34.44 -8.66
N GLY A 53 12.87 33.15 -8.82
CA GLY A 53 12.62 32.16 -7.78
C GLY A 53 12.65 30.71 -8.28
N ILE A 54 11.81 29.86 -7.70
CA ILE A 54 11.81 28.42 -7.96
C ILE A 54 10.38 27.90 -8.08
N PHE A 55 10.23 26.88 -8.92
CA PHE A 55 9.02 26.07 -9.04
C PHE A 55 9.36 24.64 -8.60
N ILE A 56 8.53 24.10 -7.73
CA ILE A 56 8.60 22.72 -7.27
C ILE A 56 7.22 22.10 -7.49
N ILE A 57 7.17 20.93 -8.09
CA ILE A 57 5.97 20.09 -8.10
C ILE A 57 6.36 18.74 -7.54
N ILE A 58 5.57 18.23 -6.61
CA ILE A 58 5.81 16.96 -5.92
C ILE A 58 4.51 16.27 -5.60
N ASP A 59 4.59 14.98 -5.32
CA ASP A 59 3.47 14.18 -4.86
C ASP A 59 3.23 14.35 -3.36
N PHE A 60 2.01 14.71 -3.00
CA PHE A 60 1.53 14.90 -1.64
C PHE A 60 0.67 13.69 -1.21
N PRO A 61 0.92 13.07 -0.03
CA PRO A 61 0.19 11.90 0.41
C PRO A 61 -1.22 12.24 0.89
N TYR A 62 -2.17 11.34 0.63
CA TYR A 62 -3.50 11.39 1.22
C TYR A 62 -4.07 9.99 1.48
N VAL A 63 -5.04 9.96 2.38
CA VAL A 63 -5.74 8.73 2.75
C VAL A 63 -7.16 8.77 2.20
N LYS A 64 -7.50 7.79 1.36
CA LYS A 64 -8.85 7.54 0.88
C LYS A 64 -9.46 6.39 1.66
N ARG A 65 -10.52 6.65 2.42
CA ARG A 65 -11.29 5.60 3.06
C ARG A 65 -12.13 4.85 2.03
N ILE A 66 -11.90 3.54 1.92
CA ILE A 66 -12.63 2.61 1.05
C ILE A 66 -13.64 1.83 1.91
N GLU A 67 -14.60 1.17 1.25
CA GLU A 67 -15.51 0.20 1.86
C GLU A 67 -14.79 -0.79 2.79
N ASN A 68 -15.52 -1.26 3.82
CA ASN A 68 -15.03 -2.23 4.82
C ASN A 68 -13.87 -1.74 5.69
N ASP A 69 -13.84 -0.43 5.97
CA ASP A 69 -12.86 0.18 6.89
C ASP A 69 -11.41 0.00 6.42
N MET A 70 -11.20 -0.01 5.10
CA MET A 70 -9.88 -0.09 4.49
C MET A 70 -9.39 1.30 4.10
N ASN A 71 -8.13 1.59 4.40
CA ASN A 71 -7.47 2.81 3.94
C ASN A 71 -6.66 2.51 2.68
N LEU A 72 -6.85 3.33 1.64
CA LEU A 72 -5.95 3.41 0.50
C LEU A 72 -5.09 4.65 0.67
N TYR A 73 -3.79 4.46 0.75
CA TYR A 73 -2.83 5.57 0.79
C TYR A 73 -2.40 5.84 -0.65
N ASP A 74 -2.60 7.07 -1.08
CA ASP A 74 -2.42 7.49 -2.47
C ASP A 74 -1.78 8.89 -2.48
N THR A 75 -1.46 9.42 -3.66
CA THR A 75 -0.78 10.70 -3.81
C THR A 75 -1.48 11.59 -4.83
N PHE A 76 -1.31 12.90 -4.69
CA PHE A 76 -1.71 13.88 -5.70
C PHE A 76 -0.65 15.00 -5.78
N PRO A 77 -0.50 15.65 -6.94
CA PRO A 77 0.51 16.70 -7.10
C PRO A 77 0.16 17.97 -6.31
N ILE A 78 1.18 18.53 -5.65
CA ILE A 78 1.18 19.88 -5.09
C ILE A 78 2.24 20.70 -5.81
N SER A 79 1.85 21.87 -6.31
CA SER A 79 2.81 22.87 -6.80
C SER A 79 3.18 23.83 -5.68
N ILE A 80 4.46 24.14 -5.57
CA ILE A 80 5.05 25.12 -4.68
C ILE A 80 5.83 26.11 -5.57
N ILE A 81 5.36 27.35 -5.61
CA ILE A 81 5.99 28.42 -6.39
C ILE A 81 6.53 29.44 -5.40
N ILE A 82 7.83 29.73 -5.48
CA ILE A 82 8.42 30.90 -4.82
C ILE A 82 8.78 31.88 -5.91
N ASN A 83 8.22 33.08 -5.87
CA ASN A 83 8.48 34.12 -6.85
C ASN A 83 8.44 35.50 -6.18
N ASN A 84 9.45 36.34 -6.44
CA ASN A 84 9.52 37.71 -5.91
C ASN A 84 9.30 37.82 -4.38
N GLY A 85 9.82 36.86 -3.61
CA GLY A 85 9.69 36.87 -2.15
C GLY A 85 8.32 36.46 -1.61
N LYS A 86 7.45 35.88 -2.45
CA LYS A 86 6.17 35.28 -2.05
C LYS A 86 6.13 33.79 -2.35
N MET A 87 5.44 33.03 -1.51
CA MET A 87 5.19 31.59 -1.72
C MET A 87 3.72 31.35 -2.10
N ILE A 88 3.49 30.50 -3.08
CA ILE A 88 2.17 29.99 -3.47
C ILE A 88 2.20 28.48 -3.40
N THR A 89 1.13 27.88 -2.89
CA THR A 89 0.89 26.44 -3.04
C THR A 89 -0.43 26.17 -3.73
N ILE A 90 -0.44 25.19 -4.63
CA ILE A 90 -1.62 24.85 -5.44
C ILE A 90 -1.87 23.36 -5.35
N THR A 91 -3.13 22.96 -5.22
CA THR A 91 -3.56 21.56 -5.25
C THR A 91 -4.83 21.39 -6.09
N ALA A 92 -5.02 20.20 -6.67
CA ALA A 92 -6.25 19.89 -7.41
C ALA A 92 -7.50 19.77 -6.54
N ALA A 93 -7.34 19.47 -5.24
CA ALA A 93 -8.44 19.29 -4.30
C ALA A 93 -8.09 19.85 -2.91
N HIS A 94 -9.13 20.08 -2.12
CA HIS A 94 -8.97 20.36 -0.69
C HIS A 94 -8.48 19.11 0.05
N HIS A 95 -7.46 19.26 0.89
CA HIS A 95 -6.88 18.15 1.64
C HIS A 95 -6.55 18.52 3.08
N GLU A 96 -6.93 17.62 4.00
CA GLU A 96 -6.83 17.82 5.46
C GLU A 96 -5.40 18.05 5.95
N TYR A 97 -4.40 17.44 5.34
CA TYR A 97 -3.00 17.58 5.75
C TYR A 97 -2.44 18.99 5.45
N ILE A 98 -2.87 19.65 4.37
CA ILE A 98 -2.47 21.04 4.11
C ILE A 98 -3.14 21.98 5.12
N GLU A 99 -4.41 21.73 5.44
CA GLU A 99 -5.12 22.46 6.49
C GLU A 99 -4.46 22.24 7.86
N GLU A 100 -4.01 21.01 8.17
CA GLU A 100 -3.27 20.71 9.38
C GLU A 100 -1.94 21.47 9.42
N PHE A 101 -1.19 21.50 8.32
CA PHE A 101 0.06 22.27 8.22
C PHE A 101 -0.18 23.77 8.41
N ARG A 102 -1.20 24.32 7.76
CA ARG A 102 -1.57 25.74 7.87
C ARG A 102 -1.96 26.12 9.30
N ASN A 103 -2.79 25.31 9.96
CA ASN A 103 -3.18 25.52 11.35
C ASN A 103 -2.00 25.51 12.34
N ARG A 104 -0.92 24.79 12.00
CA ARG A 104 0.33 24.81 12.77
C ARG A 104 1.15 26.07 12.46
N PHE A 105 1.11 26.55 11.22
CA PHE A 105 1.81 27.75 10.76
C PHE A 105 1.22 29.04 11.36
N ASP A 106 -0.11 29.18 11.37
CA ASP A 106 -0.81 30.37 11.88
C ASP A 106 -0.66 30.56 13.40
N LYS A 107 -0.30 29.51 14.13
CA LYS A 107 -0.07 29.53 15.58
C LYS A 107 1.36 29.92 15.97
N SER A 108 2.29 29.97 15.01
CA SER A 108 3.64 30.46 15.29
C SER A 108 3.72 31.96 15.06
N ASP A 109 4.07 32.73 16.09
CA ASP A 109 4.22 34.21 16.09
C ASP A 109 5.33 34.75 15.13
N ASP A 110 5.92 33.91 14.27
CA ASP A 110 6.97 34.32 13.33
C ASP A 110 6.38 34.90 12.05
N LEU A 111 5.96 36.17 12.12
CA LEU A 111 5.45 36.95 10.98
C LEU A 111 6.51 37.27 9.90
N GLU A 112 7.78 36.87 10.08
CA GLU A 112 8.90 37.21 9.18
C GLU A 112 9.61 35.98 8.57
N ARG A 113 8.96 34.81 8.46
CA ARG A 113 9.60 33.64 7.83
C ARG A 113 9.81 33.84 6.34
N LYS A 114 11.05 33.62 5.89
CA LYS A 114 11.44 33.65 4.47
C LYS A 114 10.67 32.56 3.70
N PRO A 115 10.17 32.82 2.47
CA PRO A 115 9.45 31.85 1.64
C PRO A 115 10.17 30.49 1.49
N GLY A 116 11.51 30.51 1.37
CA GLY A 116 12.30 29.30 1.27
C GLY A 116 12.21 28.41 2.52
N ILE A 117 12.21 29.02 3.71
CA ILE A 117 12.06 28.29 4.98
C ILE A 117 10.67 27.64 5.05
N ILE A 118 9.62 28.37 4.67
CA ILE A 118 8.24 27.86 4.65
C ILE A 118 8.12 26.67 3.69
N ALA A 119 8.70 26.78 2.49
CA ALA A 119 8.72 25.69 1.53
C ALA A 119 9.43 24.46 2.08
N MET A 120 10.61 24.63 2.70
CA MET A 120 11.34 23.52 3.30
C MET A 120 10.59 22.87 4.48
N GLN A 121 9.92 23.67 5.32
CA GLN A 121 9.05 23.16 6.39
C GLN A 121 7.85 22.39 5.83
N LEU A 122 7.28 22.83 4.71
CA LEU A 122 6.22 22.10 4.01
C LEU A 122 6.75 20.78 3.45
N LEU A 123 7.91 20.76 2.79
CA LEU A 123 8.55 19.53 2.31
C LEU A 123 8.78 18.54 3.46
N GLN A 124 9.29 19.03 4.60
CA GLN A 124 9.48 18.22 5.80
C GLN A 124 8.15 17.66 6.32
N TYR A 125 7.10 18.47 6.38
CA TYR A 125 5.78 18.02 6.79
C TYR A 125 5.22 16.93 5.86
N ILE A 126 5.45 17.04 4.56
CA ILE A 126 5.07 16.01 3.57
C ILE A 126 5.81 14.70 3.85
N MET A 127 7.13 14.75 4.08
CA MET A 127 7.91 13.55 4.41
C MET A 127 7.45 12.89 5.72
N LYS A 128 7.18 13.69 6.76
CA LYS A 128 6.59 13.18 8.02
C LYS A 128 5.22 12.55 7.80
N SER A 129 4.42 13.06 6.87
CA SER A 129 3.12 12.50 6.52
C SER A 129 3.27 11.12 5.86
N TYR A 130 4.22 10.95 4.93
CA TYR A 130 4.56 9.63 4.38
C TYR A 130 5.01 8.65 5.46
N ILE A 131 5.88 9.08 6.40
CA ILE A 131 6.34 8.22 7.50
C ILE A 131 5.17 7.80 8.39
N ARG A 132 4.24 8.70 8.69
CA ARG A 132 3.01 8.41 9.45
C ARG A 132 2.16 7.35 8.72
N ASP A 133 1.87 7.57 7.45
CA ASP A 133 1.07 6.67 6.62
C ASP A 133 1.72 5.27 6.52
N LEU A 134 3.05 5.21 6.34
CA LEU A 134 3.80 3.95 6.33
C LEU A 134 3.73 3.21 7.67
N ARG A 135 3.67 3.91 8.81
CA ARG A 135 3.51 3.26 10.13
C ARG A 135 2.13 2.63 10.29
N GLU A 136 1.08 3.29 9.82
CA GLU A 136 -0.27 2.73 9.80
C GLU A 136 -0.34 1.49 8.90
N ILE A 137 0.28 1.55 7.70
CA ILE A 137 0.40 0.38 6.81
C ILE A 137 1.10 -0.81 7.50
N ARG A 138 2.15 -0.54 8.28
CA ARG A 138 2.84 -1.59 9.04
C ARG A 138 1.93 -2.21 10.08
N GLU A 139 1.16 -1.41 10.81
CA GLU A 139 0.23 -1.92 11.82
C GLU A 139 -0.86 -2.79 11.17
N ASP A 140 -1.43 -2.34 10.06
CA ASP A 140 -2.37 -3.13 9.25
C ASP A 140 -1.75 -4.46 8.77
N LEU A 141 -0.50 -4.43 8.30
CA LEU A 141 0.23 -5.60 7.85
C LEU A 141 0.44 -6.61 9.00
N THR A 142 0.90 -6.14 10.17
CA THR A 142 1.05 -6.99 11.36
C THR A 142 -0.26 -7.65 11.77
N HIS A 143 -1.38 -6.90 11.71
CA HIS A 143 -2.70 -7.46 11.98
C HIS A 143 -3.14 -8.54 10.97
N ILE A 144 -2.72 -8.44 9.71
CA ILE A 144 -2.99 -9.47 8.71
C ILE A 144 -2.12 -10.70 8.94
N GLU A 145 -0.83 -10.52 9.24
CA GLU A 145 0.11 -11.61 9.54
C GLU A 145 -0.37 -12.47 10.72
N ASP A 146 -0.80 -11.83 11.82
CA ASP A 146 -1.36 -12.51 12.99
C ASP A 146 -2.62 -13.33 12.68
N ARG A 147 -3.42 -12.88 11.70
CA ARG A 147 -4.62 -13.60 11.26
C ARG A 147 -4.27 -14.82 10.41
N PHE A 148 -3.26 -14.75 9.56
CA PHE A 148 -2.81 -15.89 8.77
C PHE A 148 -2.31 -17.06 9.60
N LEU A 149 -1.69 -16.80 10.76
CA LEU A 149 -1.31 -17.84 11.71
C LEU A 149 -2.51 -18.65 12.23
N LYS A 150 -3.72 -18.09 12.18
CA LYS A 150 -4.95 -18.74 12.63
C LYS A 150 -5.75 -19.33 11.48
N ARG A 151 -6.07 -18.50 10.47
CA ARG A 151 -6.87 -18.89 9.29
C ARG A 151 -6.77 -17.80 8.21
N VAL A 152 -6.64 -18.23 6.96
CA VAL A 152 -6.61 -17.33 5.80
C VAL A 152 -8.05 -17.05 5.31
N TYR A 153 -8.43 -15.78 5.20
CA TYR A 153 -9.73 -15.34 4.64
C TYR A 153 -9.55 -14.58 3.32
N ASN A 154 -10.55 -14.61 2.43
CA ASN A 154 -10.52 -13.88 1.16
C ASN A 154 -10.40 -12.35 1.34
N GLU A 155 -10.95 -11.82 2.43
CA GLU A 155 -10.86 -10.39 2.77
C GLU A 155 -9.41 -9.96 3.05
N ASP A 156 -8.59 -10.85 3.58
CA ASP A 156 -7.18 -10.57 3.88
C ASP A 156 -6.39 -10.33 2.60
N PHE A 157 -6.64 -11.10 1.54
CA PHE A 157 -6.03 -10.88 0.23
C PHE A 157 -6.41 -9.53 -0.39
N ARG A 158 -7.67 -9.09 -0.22
CA ARG A 158 -8.12 -7.77 -0.71
C ARG A 158 -7.40 -6.65 0.05
N LYS A 159 -7.23 -6.80 1.37
CA LYS A 159 -6.45 -5.85 2.18
C LYS A 159 -4.99 -5.83 1.76
N LEU A 160 -4.34 -6.99 1.64
CA LEU A 160 -2.94 -7.07 1.16
C LEU A 160 -2.75 -6.39 -0.20
N PHE A 161 -3.65 -6.62 -1.16
CA PHE A 161 -3.60 -5.98 -2.47
C PHE A 161 -3.76 -4.45 -2.38
N THR A 162 -4.62 -3.97 -1.48
CA THR A 162 -4.82 -2.54 -1.24
C THR A 162 -3.57 -1.89 -0.62
N LEU A 163 -2.94 -2.57 0.34
CA LEU A 163 -1.67 -2.14 0.93
C LEU A 163 -0.53 -2.20 -0.10
N GLU A 164 -0.50 -3.21 -0.97
CA GLU A 164 0.50 -3.31 -2.04
C GLU A 164 0.43 -2.09 -2.97
N LYS A 165 -0.78 -1.76 -3.44
CA LYS A 165 -1.02 -0.58 -4.26
C LYS A 165 -0.58 0.69 -3.54
N SER A 166 -0.94 0.81 -2.26
CA SER A 166 -0.58 1.96 -1.41
C SER A 166 0.93 2.16 -1.33
N ILE A 167 1.69 1.09 -1.04
CA ILE A 167 3.15 1.13 -0.94
C ILE A 167 3.78 1.46 -2.30
N ILE A 168 3.24 0.96 -3.41
CA ILE A 168 3.74 1.27 -4.75
C ILE A 168 3.57 2.75 -5.08
N HIS A 169 2.41 3.34 -4.77
CA HIS A 169 2.15 4.76 -5.00
C HIS A 169 3.10 5.63 -4.17
N ILE A 170 3.21 5.37 -2.87
CA ILE A 170 4.15 6.05 -1.97
C ILE A 170 5.59 5.92 -2.48
N LYS A 171 6.02 4.72 -2.86
CA LYS A 171 7.39 4.48 -3.35
C LYS A 171 7.69 5.24 -4.64
N THR A 172 6.74 5.31 -5.56
CA THR A 172 6.89 6.07 -6.81
C THR A 172 7.07 7.56 -6.52
N ALA A 173 6.19 8.12 -5.69
CA ALA A 173 6.26 9.50 -5.23
C ALA A 173 7.60 9.84 -4.56
N LEU A 174 8.05 9.01 -3.61
CA LEU A 174 9.34 9.18 -2.92
C LEU A 174 10.54 9.06 -3.87
N THR A 175 10.45 8.22 -4.90
CA THR A 175 11.52 8.10 -5.92
C THR A 175 11.64 9.38 -6.75
N GLY A 176 10.51 9.95 -7.15
CA GLY A 176 10.45 11.25 -7.83
C GLY A 176 10.99 12.37 -6.94
N PHE A 177 10.54 12.42 -5.68
CA PHE A 177 10.98 13.39 -4.69
C PHE A 177 12.49 13.34 -4.43
N ASN A 178 13.07 12.16 -4.21
CA ASN A 178 14.52 11.99 -4.04
C ASN A 178 15.30 12.43 -5.28
N SER A 179 14.80 12.11 -6.48
CA SER A 179 15.42 12.56 -7.73
C SER A 179 15.43 14.08 -7.85
N MET A 180 14.38 14.75 -7.38
CA MET A 180 14.29 16.19 -7.28
C MET A 180 15.26 16.76 -6.21
N LEU A 181 15.31 16.18 -5.02
CA LEU A 181 16.22 16.61 -3.94
C LEU A 181 17.69 16.51 -4.35
N ASN A 182 18.07 15.46 -5.06
CA ASN A 182 19.43 15.30 -5.57
C ASN A 182 19.79 16.43 -6.55
N LYS A 183 18.88 16.77 -7.48
CA LYS A 183 19.06 17.94 -8.37
C LYS A 183 19.10 19.26 -7.58
N MET A 184 18.34 19.35 -6.49
CA MET A 184 18.32 20.52 -5.60
C MET A 184 19.69 20.76 -4.96
N SER A 185 20.33 19.68 -4.49
CA SER A 185 21.68 19.69 -3.91
C SER A 185 22.76 20.01 -4.94
N GLU A 186 22.76 19.33 -6.09
CA GLU A 186 23.80 19.46 -7.13
C GLU A 186 23.90 20.87 -7.72
N ARG A 187 22.76 21.53 -7.90
CA ARG A 187 22.69 22.81 -8.61
C ARG A 187 22.70 24.02 -7.69
N GLN A 188 22.91 23.82 -6.39
CA GLN A 188 22.90 24.87 -5.37
C GLN A 188 21.69 25.81 -5.52
N TYR A 189 20.50 25.25 -5.83
CA TYR A 189 19.29 26.07 -5.99
C TYR A 189 18.90 26.83 -4.72
N LEU A 190 19.47 26.41 -3.59
CA LEU A 190 19.41 27.04 -2.28
C LEU A 190 20.38 28.23 -2.09
N GLN A 191 21.06 28.73 -3.13
CA GLN A 191 21.85 29.98 -3.04
C GLN A 191 21.00 31.23 -2.69
N ILE A 192 19.70 31.07 -2.45
CA ILE A 192 18.86 32.07 -1.80
C ILE A 192 19.13 31.98 -0.30
N GLU A 193 20.26 32.58 0.09
CA GLU A 193 20.76 32.80 1.45
C GLU A 193 21.40 31.57 2.12
N THR A 194 22.72 31.66 2.31
CA THR A 194 23.57 30.82 3.16
C THR A 194 23.17 30.98 4.64
N ASP A 195 21.96 30.54 4.97
CA ASP A 195 21.39 30.54 6.30
C ASP A 195 21.55 29.14 6.88
N SER A 196 22.26 29.01 8.01
CA SER A 196 22.47 27.72 8.68
C SER A 196 21.17 27.00 9.01
N GLU A 197 20.07 27.74 9.16
CA GLU A 197 18.74 27.16 9.35
C GLU A 197 18.23 26.43 8.09
N MET A 198 18.46 26.99 6.91
CA MET A 198 18.01 26.40 5.64
C MET A 198 18.78 25.11 5.31
N GLU A 199 20.09 25.09 5.60
CA GLU A 199 20.92 23.89 5.46
C GLU A 199 20.44 22.77 6.39
N LEU A 200 20.18 23.09 7.67
CA LEU A 200 19.63 22.14 8.63
C LEU A 200 18.26 21.58 8.20
N LEU A 201 17.37 22.43 7.68
CA LEU A 201 16.07 22.00 7.17
C LEU A 201 16.21 21.10 5.95
N PHE A 202 17.15 21.39 5.05
CA PHE A 202 17.45 20.55 3.90
C PHE A 202 17.94 19.17 4.31
N ASP A 203 18.90 19.10 5.22
CA ASP A 203 19.42 17.84 5.76
C ASP A 203 18.30 17.02 6.40
N ASN A 204 17.42 17.65 7.18
CA ASN A 204 16.27 16.98 7.78
C ASN A 204 15.32 16.40 6.72
N VAL A 205 15.01 17.15 5.67
CA VAL A 205 14.15 16.67 4.57
C VAL A 205 14.80 15.49 3.84
N GLN A 206 16.13 15.53 3.62
CA GLN A 206 16.86 14.40 3.03
C GLN A 206 16.81 13.16 3.92
N ILE A 207 17.07 13.30 5.22
CA ILE A 207 17.02 12.20 6.19
C ILE A 207 15.62 11.58 6.22
N GLU A 208 14.58 12.39 6.32
CA GLU A 208 13.19 11.91 6.39
C GLU A 208 12.75 11.25 5.07
N SER A 209 13.17 11.77 3.92
CA SER A 209 12.90 11.18 2.61
C SER A 209 13.58 9.81 2.44
N GLN A 210 14.85 9.71 2.85
CA GLN A 210 15.59 8.46 2.83
C GLN A 210 14.94 7.43 3.76
N GLN A 211 14.58 7.85 4.98
CA GLN A 211 13.87 7.00 5.94
C GLN A 211 12.54 6.48 5.37
N ALA A 212 11.72 7.35 4.78
CA ALA A 212 10.45 6.96 4.17
C ALA A 212 10.66 5.95 3.02
N SER A 213 11.70 6.14 2.22
CA SER A 213 12.03 5.27 1.08
C SER A 213 12.48 3.88 1.52
N GLU A 214 13.29 3.81 2.58
CA GLU A 214 13.70 2.56 3.21
C GLU A 214 12.52 1.84 3.84
N MET A 215 11.67 2.55 4.58
CA MET A 215 10.44 2.00 5.16
C MET A 215 9.52 1.41 4.09
N ALA A 216 9.26 2.15 3.00
CA ALA A 216 8.44 1.66 1.90
C ALA A 216 9.03 0.40 1.23
N THR A 217 10.36 0.33 1.11
CA THR A 217 11.05 -0.84 0.56
C THR A 217 10.92 -2.05 1.49
N ILE A 218 11.21 -1.87 2.77
CA ILE A 218 11.09 -2.93 3.79
C ILE A 218 9.65 -3.44 3.86
N TYR A 219 8.65 -2.55 3.92
CA TYR A 219 7.26 -2.98 4.05
C TYR A 219 6.74 -3.68 2.79
N ARG A 220 7.25 -3.31 1.60
CA ARG A 220 6.98 -4.08 0.37
C ARG A 220 7.55 -5.50 0.45
N GLU A 221 8.76 -5.66 0.97
CA GLU A 221 9.39 -6.98 1.13
C GLU A 221 8.64 -7.84 2.16
N VAL A 222 8.25 -7.26 3.30
CA VAL A 222 7.43 -7.94 4.31
C VAL A 222 6.08 -8.34 3.71
N LEU A 223 5.42 -7.45 2.96
CA LEU A 223 4.15 -7.74 2.30
C LEU A 223 4.26 -8.91 1.31
N SER A 224 5.32 -8.91 0.48
CA SER A 224 5.60 -10.01 -0.45
C SER A 224 5.81 -11.33 0.28
N SER A 225 6.60 -11.31 1.36
CA SER A 225 6.82 -12.49 2.21
C SER A 225 5.50 -13.00 2.83
N ALA A 226 4.66 -12.09 3.31
CA ALA A 226 3.35 -12.44 3.87
C ALA A 226 2.43 -13.09 2.82
N MET A 227 2.44 -12.62 1.57
CA MET A 227 1.70 -13.24 0.46
C MET A 227 2.21 -14.65 0.14
N ASP A 228 3.52 -14.87 0.16
CA ASP A 228 4.13 -16.19 -0.07
C ASP A 228 3.78 -17.18 1.05
N VAL A 229 3.81 -16.73 2.30
CA VAL A 229 3.36 -17.51 3.47
C VAL A 229 1.88 -17.85 3.36
N ALA A 230 1.03 -16.88 3.02
CA ALA A 230 -0.40 -17.10 2.83
C ALA A 230 -0.67 -18.13 1.72
N SER A 231 0.02 -18.04 0.59
CA SER A 231 -0.08 -19.00 -0.52
C SER A 231 0.36 -20.42 -0.11
N SER A 232 1.40 -20.52 0.72
CA SER A 232 1.88 -21.79 1.27
C SER A 232 0.86 -22.41 2.23
N LEU A 233 0.20 -21.61 3.08
CA LEU A 233 -0.86 -22.06 3.99
C LEU A 233 -2.09 -22.57 3.22
N VAL A 234 -2.51 -21.86 2.18
CA VAL A 234 -3.60 -22.29 1.29
C VAL A 234 -3.26 -23.62 0.63
N SER A 235 -2.05 -23.74 0.08
CA SER A 235 -1.58 -24.98 -0.56
C SER A 235 -1.52 -26.15 0.42
N ASN A 236 -1.04 -25.91 1.65
CA ASN A 236 -1.03 -26.92 2.71
C ASN A 236 -2.46 -27.35 3.09
N THR A 237 -3.39 -26.41 3.20
CA THR A 237 -4.80 -26.69 3.49
C THR A 237 -5.43 -27.53 2.38
N LEU A 238 -5.17 -27.18 1.11
CA LEU A 238 -5.62 -27.96 -0.05
C LEU A 238 -5.04 -29.38 -0.02
N ASN A 239 -3.75 -29.53 0.26
CA ASN A 239 -3.10 -30.84 0.39
C ASN A 239 -3.72 -31.67 1.52
N GLN A 240 -4.05 -31.08 2.66
CA GLN A 240 -4.73 -31.77 3.76
C GLN A 240 -6.15 -32.21 3.36
N ILE A 241 -6.90 -31.37 2.66
CA ILE A 241 -8.23 -31.71 2.14
C ILE A 241 -8.13 -32.87 1.14
N MET A 242 -7.18 -32.81 0.21
CA MET A 242 -6.95 -33.85 -0.79
C MET A 242 -6.55 -35.19 -0.14
N LYS A 243 -5.66 -35.17 0.86
CA LYS A 243 -5.30 -36.37 1.63
C LYS A 243 -6.52 -37.00 2.30
N ARG A 244 -7.33 -36.19 2.99
CA ARG A 244 -8.56 -36.67 3.67
C ARG A 244 -9.56 -37.25 2.68
N LEU A 245 -9.85 -36.54 1.57
CA LEU A 245 -10.77 -37.00 0.54
C LEU A 245 -10.29 -38.29 -0.14
N THR A 246 -8.99 -38.39 -0.42
CA THR A 246 -8.37 -39.59 -1.00
C THR A 246 -8.46 -40.76 -0.04
N SER A 247 -8.16 -40.55 1.24
CA SER A 247 -8.27 -41.56 2.29
C SER A 247 -9.70 -42.09 2.42
N VAL A 248 -10.71 -41.21 2.43
CA VAL A 248 -12.13 -41.60 2.45
C VAL A 248 -12.49 -42.40 1.19
N THR A 249 -12.05 -41.95 0.02
CA THR A 249 -12.29 -42.64 -1.26
C THR A 249 -11.70 -44.05 -1.29
N ILE A 250 -10.45 -44.22 -0.82
CA ILE A 250 -9.79 -45.53 -0.73
C ILE A 250 -10.57 -46.47 0.21
N ILE A 251 -11.00 -45.97 1.37
CA ILE A 251 -11.75 -46.76 2.35
C ILE A 251 -13.10 -47.22 1.78
N ILE A 252 -13.83 -46.35 1.07
CA ILE A 252 -15.12 -46.67 0.44
C ILE A 252 -14.94 -47.62 -0.76
N SER A 253 -13.81 -47.54 -1.47
CA SER A 253 -13.55 -48.39 -2.64
C SER A 253 -13.43 -49.87 -2.29
N ILE A 254 -12.97 -50.23 -1.08
CA ILE A 254 -12.77 -51.63 -0.68
C ILE A 254 -14.11 -52.41 -0.59
N PRO A 255 -15.12 -51.98 0.19
CA PRO A 255 -16.42 -52.66 0.21
C PRO A 255 -17.11 -52.62 -1.14
N THR A 256 -16.97 -51.51 -1.89
CA THR A 256 -17.56 -51.35 -3.22
C THR A 256 -17.01 -52.38 -4.20
N LEU A 257 -15.70 -52.62 -4.18
CA LEU A 257 -15.05 -53.63 -5.03
C LEU A 257 -15.48 -55.04 -4.64
N ILE A 258 -15.51 -55.36 -3.34
CA ILE A 258 -15.93 -56.68 -2.83
C ILE A 258 -17.39 -56.96 -3.21
N THR A 259 -18.29 -56.01 -2.92
CA THR A 259 -19.72 -56.13 -3.29
C THR A 259 -19.92 -56.18 -4.79
N GLY A 260 -19.10 -55.45 -5.57
CA GLY A 260 -19.10 -55.51 -7.03
C GLY A 260 -18.80 -56.92 -7.56
N PHE A 261 -17.76 -57.60 -7.05
CA PHE A 261 -17.44 -58.98 -7.44
C PHE A 261 -18.56 -59.96 -7.06
N PHE A 262 -19.10 -59.88 -5.84
CA PHE A 262 -20.18 -60.76 -5.38
C PHE A 262 -21.56 -60.41 -5.96
N GLY A 263 -21.70 -59.25 -6.59
CA GLY A 263 -22.88 -58.87 -7.38
C GLY A 263 -22.84 -59.37 -8.83
N MET A 264 -21.74 -60.00 -9.26
CA MET A 264 -21.65 -60.58 -10.60
C MET A 264 -22.47 -61.88 -10.69
N ASN A 265 -23.27 -62.04 -11.73
CA ASN A 265 -24.05 -63.24 -12.00
C ASN A 265 -23.17 -64.36 -12.61
N VAL A 266 -22.07 -64.70 -11.94
CA VAL A 266 -21.15 -65.79 -12.29
C VAL A 266 -21.02 -66.75 -11.13
N GLY A 267 -20.68 -68.02 -11.38
CA GLY A 267 -20.47 -68.99 -10.31
C GLY A 267 -19.29 -68.59 -9.43
N LEU A 268 -19.55 -68.23 -8.18
CA LEU A 268 -18.54 -67.73 -7.25
C LEU A 268 -18.20 -68.78 -6.17
N PRO A 269 -16.94 -68.82 -5.71
CA PRO A 269 -16.59 -69.63 -4.54
C PRO A 269 -17.39 -69.16 -3.32
N PHE A 270 -17.85 -70.10 -2.49
CA PHE A 270 -18.62 -69.87 -1.26
C PHE A 270 -20.08 -69.40 -1.45
N GLN A 271 -20.63 -69.36 -2.67
CA GLN A 271 -22.00 -68.89 -2.92
C GLN A 271 -23.11 -69.76 -2.27
N ASP A 272 -22.87 -71.05 -2.09
CA ASP A 272 -23.87 -72.01 -1.59
C ASP A 272 -23.93 -72.10 -0.05
N LEU A 273 -23.08 -71.33 0.65
CA LEU A 273 -23.04 -71.31 2.12
C LEU A 273 -24.05 -70.29 2.69
N SER A 274 -24.91 -70.72 3.63
CA SER A 274 -25.89 -69.84 4.30
C SER A 274 -25.26 -68.66 5.07
N ILE A 275 -23.97 -68.75 5.39
CA ILE A 275 -23.16 -67.74 6.10
C ILE A 275 -22.25 -66.92 5.18
N ALA A 276 -22.33 -67.09 3.85
CA ALA A 276 -21.45 -66.42 2.88
C ALA A 276 -21.47 -64.88 3.02
N VAL A 277 -22.66 -64.28 3.16
CA VAL A 277 -22.84 -62.83 3.33
C VAL A 277 -22.09 -62.33 4.57
N LEU A 278 -22.18 -63.06 5.69
CA LEU A 278 -21.51 -62.71 6.93
C LEU A 278 -19.97 -62.75 6.77
N ILE A 279 -19.45 -63.78 6.09
CA ILE A 279 -18.01 -63.92 5.82
C ILE A 279 -17.51 -62.75 4.96
N ILE A 280 -18.24 -62.38 3.91
CA ILE A 280 -17.88 -61.27 3.01
C ILE A 280 -17.84 -59.94 3.77
N VAL A 281 -18.85 -59.68 4.60
CA VAL A 281 -18.91 -58.47 5.43
C VAL A 281 -17.74 -58.40 6.40
N VAL A 282 -17.43 -59.50 7.10
CA VAL A 282 -16.31 -59.55 8.06
C VAL A 282 -14.97 -59.30 7.36
N ILE A 283 -14.73 -59.93 6.21
CA ILE A 283 -13.51 -59.71 5.41
C ILE A 283 -13.43 -58.25 4.95
N SER A 284 -14.53 -57.70 4.45
CA SER A 284 -14.57 -56.30 3.99
C SER A 284 -14.27 -55.32 5.13
N VAL A 285 -14.87 -55.52 6.31
CA VAL A 285 -14.61 -54.67 7.49
C VAL A 285 -13.17 -54.81 7.95
N LEU A 286 -12.62 -56.02 7.97
CA LEU A 286 -11.23 -56.27 8.33
C LEU A 286 -10.25 -55.59 7.38
N LEU A 287 -10.50 -55.66 6.07
CA LEU A 287 -9.70 -54.95 5.06
C LEU A 287 -9.79 -53.44 5.21
N CYS A 288 -10.99 -52.88 5.40
CA CYS A 288 -11.16 -51.45 5.70
C CYS A 288 -10.39 -51.03 6.95
N TYR A 289 -10.45 -51.82 8.02
CA TYR A 289 -9.74 -51.56 9.27
C TYR A 289 -8.22 -51.56 9.06
N LEU A 290 -7.69 -52.55 8.35
CA LEU A 290 -6.26 -52.60 8.00
C LEU A 290 -5.82 -51.40 7.16
N THR A 291 -6.65 -50.98 6.20
CA THR A 291 -6.38 -49.80 5.37
C THR A 291 -6.39 -48.51 6.19
N VAL A 292 -7.33 -48.35 7.12
CA VAL A 292 -7.34 -47.20 8.04
C VAL A 292 -6.06 -47.17 8.89
N LEU A 293 -5.63 -48.31 9.43
CA LEU A 293 -4.38 -48.40 10.19
C LEU A 293 -3.15 -48.04 9.33
N TYR A 294 -3.12 -48.51 8.08
CA TYR A 294 -2.06 -48.18 7.14
C TYR A 294 -2.01 -46.69 6.81
N LEU A 295 -3.16 -46.09 6.46
CA LEU A 295 -3.26 -44.67 6.12
C LEU A 295 -2.93 -43.76 7.31
N ARG A 296 -3.31 -44.16 8.53
CA ARG A 296 -3.00 -43.43 9.76
C ARG A 296 -1.51 -43.44 10.08
N ARG A 297 -0.81 -44.55 9.82
CA ARG A 297 0.65 -44.63 9.96
C ARG A 297 1.42 -43.77 8.96
N LYS A 298 0.78 -43.33 7.86
CA LYS A 298 1.40 -42.55 6.78
C LYS A 298 1.02 -41.06 6.84
N ASP A 299 0.36 -40.60 7.89
CA ASP A 299 -0.13 -39.22 8.04
C ASP A 299 -0.97 -38.75 6.83
N LEU A 300 -1.77 -39.68 6.29
CA LEU A 300 -2.77 -39.43 5.23
C LEU A 300 -4.19 -39.26 5.80
N LEU A 301 -4.37 -39.46 7.10
CA LEU A 301 -5.61 -39.30 7.87
C LEU A 301 -5.44 -38.17 8.90
#